data_AF-A0A2U3KZ87-F1
#
_entry.id   AF-A0A2U3KZ87-F1
#
_cell.length_a   1.000
_cell.length_b   1.000
_cell.length_c   1.000
_cell.angle_alpha   90.00
_cell.angle_beta   90.00
_cell.angle_gamma   90.00
#
_symmetry.space_group_name_H-M   'P 1'
#
loop_
_entity.id
_entity.type
_entity.pdbx_description
1 polymer ?
#
loop_
_entity_poly.entity_id
_entity_poly.type
_entity_poly.pdbx_seq_one_letter_code
_entity_poly.pdbx_strand_id
1 'polypeptide(L)'
;MLYLVGDAGGGLSGGLALGGSGTANNGQCTVSSAGSSASTRGNTLTLTLAITFTGGFDGNRVIYLAARDSAEANNSGWQALGTTGVQ
;
A
#
# COMPACT_ATOMS: atom_id res chain seq x y z
N MET A 1 -2.76 5.63 -8.97
CA MET A 1 -3.79 5.69 -7.93
C MET A 1 -3.53 4.56 -6.94
N LEU A 2 -3.74 4.79 -5.66
CA LEU A 2 -3.70 3.79 -4.60
C LEU A 2 -5.13 3.37 -4.23
N TYR A 3 -5.32 2.09 -3.94
CA TYR A 3 -6.57 1.53 -3.45
C TYR A 3 -6.27 0.63 -2.25
N LEU A 4 -7.15 0.61 -1.25
CA LEU A 4 -7.09 -0.35 -0.15
C LEU A 4 -8.17 -1.42 -0.34
N VAL A 5 -7.84 -2.66 0.03
CA VAL A 5 -8.80 -3.76 0.04
C VAL A 5 -9.63 -3.67 1.33
N GLY A 6 -10.93 -3.92 1.22
CA GLY A 6 -11.81 -3.97 2.40
C GLY A 6 -11.41 -5.09 3.36
N ASP A 7 -11.82 -4.98 4.63
CA ASP A 7 -11.40 -5.90 5.70
C ASP A 7 -11.79 -7.37 5.44
N ALA A 8 -12.86 -7.61 4.68
CA ALA A 8 -13.30 -8.94 4.27
C ALA A 8 -12.48 -9.55 3.11
N GLY A 9 -11.41 -8.88 2.66
CA GLY A 9 -10.57 -9.32 1.53
C GLY A 9 -11.20 -9.09 0.15
N GLY A 10 -12.37 -8.44 0.09
CA GLY A 10 -13.09 -8.12 -1.14
C GLY A 10 -13.35 -6.62 -1.28
N GLY A 11 -13.47 -6.16 -2.53
CA GLY A 11 -13.72 -4.76 -2.87
C GLY A 11 -12.49 -3.87 -2.72
N LEU A 12 -12.49 -2.75 -3.44
CA LEU A 12 -11.46 -1.71 -3.37
C LEU A 12 -12.08 -0.43 -2.80
N SER A 13 -11.28 0.33 -2.05
CA SER A 13 -11.63 1.69 -1.63
C SER A 13 -11.80 2.60 -2.85
N GLY A 14 -12.27 3.83 -2.61
CA GLY A 14 -12.09 4.90 -3.59
C GLY A 14 -10.60 5.09 -3.92
N GLY A 15 -10.30 5.46 -5.16
CA GLY A 15 -8.93 5.69 -5.60
C GLY A 15 -8.33 6.93 -4.95
N LEU A 16 -7.13 6.78 -4.38
CA LEU A 16 -6.36 7.85 -3.76
C LEU A 16 -5.19 8.25 -4.67
N ALA A 17 -5.18 9.50 -5.10
CA ALA A 17 -3.99 10.08 -5.74
C ALA A 17 -2.92 10.29 -4.67
N LEU A 18 -1.68 9.86 -4.92
CA LEU A 18 -0.55 10.05 -4.00
C LEU A 18 0.11 11.42 -4.22
N GLY A 19 0.65 12.03 -3.17
CA GLY A 19 1.29 13.34 -3.22
C GLY A 19 0.32 14.53 -3.20
N GLY A 20 -0.96 14.28 -2.90
CA GLY A 20 -2.02 15.28 -2.81
C GLY A 20 -2.63 15.32 -1.41
N SER A 21 -3.96 15.46 -1.35
CA SER A 21 -4.72 15.45 -0.10
C SER A 21 -5.64 14.24 0.00
N GLY A 22 -6.14 13.98 1.20
CA GLY A 22 -7.06 12.88 1.48
C GLY A 22 -6.39 11.63 2.04
N THR A 23 -7.22 10.65 2.36
CA THR A 23 -6.81 9.38 2.98
C THR A 23 -7.60 8.22 2.38
N ALA A 24 -7.03 7.03 2.44
CA ALA A 24 -7.72 5.77 2.25
C ALA A 24 -7.68 5.00 3.57
N ASN A 25 -8.76 4.34 3.95
CA ASN A 25 -8.84 3.56 5.18
C ASN A 25 -9.55 2.23 4.91
N ASN A 26 -9.02 1.16 5.50
CA ASN A 26 -9.79 -0.02 5.87
C ASN A 26 -9.70 -0.14 7.42
N GLY A 27 -10.57 -0.87 8.10
CA GLY A 27 -10.64 -0.90 9.57
C GLY A 27 -9.33 -1.32 10.28
N GLN A 28 -8.32 -1.74 9.51
CA GLN A 28 -6.98 -2.13 9.95
C GLN A 28 -5.94 -1.00 9.80
N CYS A 29 -6.07 -0.11 8.81
CA CYS A 29 -5.09 0.96 8.58
C CYS A 29 -5.65 2.17 7.83
N THR A 30 -4.98 3.31 7.99
CA THR A 30 -5.20 4.52 7.21
C THR A 30 -3.92 4.89 6.46
N VAL A 31 -4.04 5.19 5.17
CA VAL A 31 -2.95 5.73 4.34
C VAL A 31 -3.22 7.18 4.00
N SER A 32 -2.26 8.07 4.28
CA SER A 32 -2.34 9.49 3.97
C SER A 32 -1.68 9.84 2.64
N SER A 33 -2.37 10.59 1.78
CA SER A 33 -1.81 11.04 0.50
C SER A 33 -0.64 12.02 0.66
N ALA A 34 -0.73 12.95 1.62
CA ALA A 34 0.23 14.04 1.79
C ALA A 34 1.64 13.58 2.18
N GLY A 35 1.78 12.38 2.75
CA GLY A 35 3.07 11.75 3.08
C GLY A 35 3.43 10.57 2.19
N SER A 36 2.64 10.31 1.14
CA SER A 36 2.82 9.16 0.25
C SER A 36 3.20 9.62 -1.15
N SER A 37 4.00 8.82 -1.85
CA SER A 37 4.44 9.11 -3.21
C SER A 37 4.74 7.83 -3.99
N ALA A 38 4.65 7.94 -5.31
CA ALA A 38 5.10 6.89 -6.22
C ALA A 38 5.95 7.56 -7.31
N SER A 39 7.14 7.01 -7.57
CA SER A 39 8.01 7.49 -8.64
C SER A 39 8.63 6.31 -9.38
N THR A 40 8.79 6.45 -10.68
CA THR A 40 9.34 5.40 -11.54
C THR A 40 10.63 5.87 -12.17
N ARG A 41 11.64 4.98 -12.17
CA ARG A 41 12.91 5.20 -12.89
C ARG A 41 13.31 3.91 -13.58
N GLY A 42 13.20 3.89 -14.92
CA GLY A 42 13.37 2.66 -15.70
C GLY A 42 12.34 1.61 -15.26
N ASN A 43 12.80 0.41 -14.90
CA ASN A 43 11.96 -0.69 -14.42
C ASN A 43 11.75 -0.66 -12.90
N THR A 44 12.25 0.36 -12.20
CA THR A 44 12.13 0.47 -10.75
C THR A 44 11.00 1.42 -10.38
N LEU A 45 10.02 0.91 -9.64
CA LEU A 45 8.99 1.72 -8.97
C LEU A 45 9.37 1.89 -7.50
N THR A 46 9.57 3.14 -7.08
CA THR A 46 9.76 3.50 -5.69
C THR A 46 8.43 4.00 -5.12
N LEU A 47 7.93 3.30 -4.10
CA LEU A 47 6.68 3.62 -3.42
C LEU A 47 6.97 3.98 -1.97
N THR A 48 6.51 5.15 -1.55
CA THR A 48 6.53 5.61 -0.16
C THR A 48 5.09 5.74 0.32
N LEU A 49 4.74 5.09 1.42
CA LEU A 49 3.40 5.14 2.00
C LEU A 49 3.46 5.63 3.45
N ALA A 50 2.69 6.68 3.75
CA ALA A 50 2.43 7.11 5.11
C ALA A 50 1.24 6.32 5.68
N ILE A 51 1.54 5.22 6.38
CA ILE A 51 0.56 4.27 6.91
C ILE A 51 0.45 4.43 8.43
N THR A 52 -0.77 4.50 8.94
CA THR A 52 -1.11 4.42 10.36
C THR A 52 -1.98 3.19 10.59
N PHE A 53 -1.52 2.25 11.40
CA PHE A 53 -2.26 1.02 11.73
C PHE A 53 -3.19 1.25 12.93
N THR A 54 -4.29 0.51 12.98
CA THR A 54 -5.19 0.48 14.16
C THR A 54 -4.66 -0.53 15.19
N GLY A 55 -5.00 -0.34 16.46
CA GLY A 55 -4.45 -1.13 17.57
C GLY A 55 -4.71 -2.64 17.49
N GLY A 56 -5.72 -3.09 16.73
CA GLY A 56 -5.94 -4.52 16.45
C GLY A 56 -4.90 -5.14 15.50
N PHE A 57 -3.99 -4.34 14.94
CA PHE A 57 -2.95 -4.75 14.00
C PHE A 57 -1.53 -4.62 14.58
N ASP A 58 -1.42 -4.72 15.91
CA ASP A 58 -0.18 -4.57 16.70
C ASP A 58 0.91 -5.61 16.42
N GLY A 59 2.13 -5.40 16.91
CA GLY A 59 3.25 -6.32 16.73
C GLY A 59 3.99 -6.18 15.41
N ASN A 60 4.89 -7.14 15.13
CA ASN A 60 5.74 -7.11 13.94
C ASN A 60 4.94 -7.53 12.70
N ARG A 61 4.83 -6.61 11.74
CA ARG A 61 4.16 -6.83 10.47
C ARG A 61 5.18 -6.87 9.34
N VAL A 62 5.13 -7.92 8.53
CA VAL A 62 5.90 -8.04 7.30
C VAL A 62 5.09 -7.47 6.15
N ILE A 63 5.70 -6.61 5.36
CA ILE A 63 5.11 -6.01 4.17
C ILE A 63 5.54 -6.86 2.97
N TYR A 64 4.55 -7.50 2.35
CA TYR A 64 4.73 -8.21 1.09
C TYR A 64 4.27 -7.32 -0.06
N LEU A 65 5.04 -7.30 -1.15
CA LEU A 65 4.75 -6.51 -2.33
C LEU A 65 4.99 -7.35 -3.59
N ALA A 66 4.10 -7.18 -4.57
CA ALA A 66 4.24 -7.74 -5.91
C ALA A 66 4.02 -6.62 -6.94
N ALA A 67 4.84 -6.60 -7.98
CA ALA A 67 4.65 -5.76 -9.15
C ALA A 67 4.06 -6.60 -10.30
N ARG A 68 3.12 -6.02 -11.04
CA ARG A 68 2.64 -6.53 -12.32
C ARG A 68 2.80 -5.49 -13.42
N ASP A 69 2.98 -5.96 -14.64
CA ASP A 69 2.86 -5.08 -15.80
C ASP A 69 1.38 -4.83 -16.15
N SER A 70 1.14 -3.83 -17.00
CA SER A 70 -0.21 -3.46 -17.44
C SER A 70 -0.85 -4.45 -18.41
N ALA A 71 -0.07 -5.37 -18.98
CA ALA A 71 -0.57 -6.43 -19.85
C ALA A 71 -0.97 -7.68 -19.05
N GLU A 72 -0.78 -7.66 -17.73
CA GLU A 72 -0.97 -8.77 -16.79
C GLU A 72 -0.14 -10.02 -17.14
N ALA A 73 0.87 -9.88 -18.01
CA ALA A 73 1.68 -10.98 -18.51
C ALA A 73 2.83 -11.34 -17.57
N ASN A 74 3.38 -10.35 -16.87
CA ASN A 74 4.47 -10.54 -15.91
C ASN A 74 4.06 -10.15 -14.49
N ASN A 75 4.53 -10.93 -13.52
CA ASN A 75 4.36 -10.70 -12.09
C ASN A 75 5.65 -11.06 -11.34
N SER A 76 6.09 -10.24 -10.39
CA SER A 76 7.32 -10.47 -9.62
C SER A 76 7.23 -11.58 -8.56
N GLY A 77 6.05 -12.15 -8.36
CA GLY A 77 5.66 -12.83 -7.13
C GLY A 77 5.50 -11.85 -5.96
N TRP A 78 4.88 -12.32 -4.88
CA TRP A 78 4.91 -11.62 -3.60
C TRP A 78 6.29 -11.76 -2.96
N GLN A 79 6.95 -10.63 -2.71
CA GLN A 79 8.27 -10.55 -2.09
C GLN A 79 8.15 -9.84 -0.74
N ALA A 80 8.86 -10.32 0.28
CA ALA A 80 8.94 -9.62 1.57
C ALA A 80 9.90 -8.43 1.43
N LEU A 81 9.36 -7.21 1.39
CA LEU A 81 10.12 -5.99 1.09
C LEU A 81 10.07 -4.94 2.21
N GLY A 82 9.50 -5.28 3.37
CA GLY A 82 9.56 -4.40 4.53
C GLY A 82 9.09 -5.08 5.81
N THR A 83 9.42 -4.46 6.94
CA THR A 83 8.87 -4.82 8.26
C THR A 83 8.54 -3.54 9.01
N THR A 84 7.43 -3.53 9.73
CA THR A 84 7.06 -2.42 10.62
C THR A 84 6.66 -2.97 11.98
N GLY A 85 7.13 -2.32 13.04
CA GLY A 85 6.63 -2.55 14.39
C GLY A 85 5.41 -1.66 14.60
N VAL A 86 4.24 -2.27 14.81
CA VAL A 86 3.02 -1.55 15.18
C VAL A 86 2.89 -1.62 16.69
N GLN A 87 2.83 -0.47 17.36
CA GLN A 87 2.71 -0.37 18.82
C GLN A 87 1.57 0.58 19.19
#